data_AF-A0A3Q9MUJ0-F1
#
_entry.id   AF-A0A3Q9MUJ0-F1
#
_cell.length_a   1.000
_cell.length_b   1.000
_cell.length_c   1.000
_cell.angle_alpha   90.00
_cell.angle_beta   90.00
_cell.angle_gamma   90.00
#
_symmetry.space_group_name_H-M   'P 1'
#
loop_
_entity.id
_entity.type
_entity.pdbx_description
1 polymer ?
#
loop_
_entity_poly.entity_id
_entity_poly.type
_entity_poly.pdbx_seq_one_letter_code
_entity_poly.pdbx_strand_id
1 'polypeptide(L)'
;MQVKNEFDLVDFQNRVKHLDDIYRQDVHEYVNNATLDEHTELANKVEDSGNELFHELEVSAAKCLNNQSVSYASETVAEYCHSFIDTLLDHCELMRDIYCDDSYSPSKTAYSSMQRMIKTYYPNDFECIREKFKALKVTTYGFDTKPKVEKMRLGLSIIISITTISMVVLSLMLSDKGSIPFILGSFLLCVAFITTLYIPNPTSSQHDTFRIFLSIATAGVITAFPGFAQFTYTNHYGYTLTATGSLAIFLVVFFLNPAKLRELADKNK
;
A
#
# COMPACT_ATOMS: atom_id res chain seq x y z
N MET A 1 14.45 -0.05 13.91
CA MET A 1 14.80 0.85 12.81
C MET A 1 14.12 0.32 11.54
N GLN A 2 12.89 0.72 11.29
CA GLN A 2 12.29 0.61 9.97
C GLN A 2 12.41 2.02 9.40
N VAL A 3 13.32 2.22 8.47
CA VAL A 3 13.31 3.41 7.63
C VAL A 3 12.02 3.28 6.83
N LYS A 4 10.97 3.93 7.31
CA LYS A 4 9.78 4.17 6.51
C LYS A 4 10.31 5.10 5.43
N ASN A 5 10.61 4.54 4.25
CA ASN A 5 10.84 5.32 3.03
C ASN A 5 9.54 6.10 2.79
N GLU A 6 9.42 7.24 3.47
CA GLU A 6 8.39 8.21 3.19
C GLU A 6 8.69 8.71 1.78
N PHE A 7 7.77 8.45 0.87
CA PHE A 7 7.87 8.93 -0.49
C PHE A 7 7.88 10.45 -0.42
N ASP A 8 9.04 11.06 -0.69
CA ASP A 8 9.19 12.51 -0.68
C ASP A 8 8.55 13.07 -1.94
N LEU A 9 7.35 13.62 -1.76
CA LEU A 9 6.55 14.15 -2.84
C LEU A 9 7.16 15.40 -3.45
N VAL A 10 7.79 16.26 -2.63
CA VAL A 10 8.38 17.53 -3.10
C VAL A 10 9.58 17.21 -3.98
N ASP A 11 10.40 16.27 -3.53
CA ASP A 11 11.56 15.78 -4.26
C ASP A 11 11.16 15.10 -5.58
N PHE A 12 10.10 14.28 -5.58
CA PHE A 12 9.52 13.72 -6.82
C PHE A 12 9.05 14.81 -7.79
N GLN A 13 8.28 15.79 -7.33
CA GLN A 13 7.77 16.88 -8.19
C GLN A 13 8.91 17.70 -8.80
N ASN A 14 9.93 18.01 -8.02
CA ASN A 14 11.11 18.75 -8.49
C ASN A 14 11.89 17.94 -9.53
N ARG A 15 12.09 16.63 -9.30
CA ARG A 15 12.75 15.75 -10.27
C ARG A 15 12.00 15.65 -11.58
N VAL A 16 10.69 15.38 -11.54
CA VAL A 16 9.89 15.26 -12.76
C VAL A 16 9.89 16.56 -13.54
N LYS A 17 9.78 17.71 -12.87
CA LYS A 17 9.88 19.01 -13.53
C LYS A 17 11.24 19.21 -14.19
N HIS A 18 12.32 18.93 -13.48
CA HIS A 18 13.67 19.07 -14.04
C HIS A 18 13.90 18.17 -15.25
N LEU A 19 13.43 16.92 -15.19
CA LEU A 19 13.53 15.96 -16.30
C LEU A 19 12.65 16.37 -17.49
N ASP A 20 11.45 16.91 -17.25
CA ASP A 20 10.59 17.46 -18.32
C ASP A 20 11.24 18.67 -19.00
N ASP A 21 11.87 19.57 -18.23
CA ASP A 21 12.58 20.73 -18.78
C ASP A 21 13.74 20.28 -19.69
N ILE A 22 14.53 19.29 -19.27
CA ILE A 22 15.61 18.70 -20.08
C ILE A 22 15.05 18.04 -21.34
N TYR A 23 14.05 17.17 -21.18
CA TYR A 23 13.44 16.45 -22.30
C TYR A 23 12.87 17.39 -23.36
N ARG A 24 12.15 18.44 -22.94
CA ARG A 24 11.61 19.46 -23.86
C ARG A 24 12.71 20.24 -24.57
N GLN A 25 13.81 20.53 -23.88
CA GLN A 25 14.96 21.19 -24.49
C GLN A 25 15.58 20.31 -25.59
N ASP A 26 15.81 19.03 -25.31
CA ASP A 26 16.40 18.11 -26.27
C ASP A 26 15.49 17.88 -27.49
N VAL A 27 14.18 17.73 -27.27
CA VAL A 27 13.20 17.64 -28.37
C VAL A 27 13.21 18.91 -29.22
N HIS A 28 13.25 20.08 -28.58
CA HIS A 28 13.30 21.35 -29.30
C HIS A 28 14.60 21.49 -30.10
N GLU A 29 15.74 21.07 -29.55
CA GLU A 29 17.03 21.08 -30.23
C GLU A 29 17.03 20.13 -31.43
N TYR A 30 16.52 18.92 -31.26
CA TYR A 30 16.38 17.94 -32.35
C TYR A 30 15.49 18.47 -33.48
N VAL A 31 14.30 18.98 -33.17
CA VAL A 31 13.34 19.44 -34.19
C VAL A 31 13.86 20.64 -34.99
N ASN A 32 14.59 21.57 -34.35
CA ASN A 32 14.98 22.83 -35.00
C ASN A 32 16.41 22.82 -35.58
N ASN A 33 17.31 22.01 -35.03
CA ASN A 33 18.73 22.08 -35.35
C ASN A 33 19.30 20.79 -35.97
N ALA A 34 18.49 19.74 -36.18
CA ALA A 34 18.99 18.50 -36.78
C ALA A 34 19.48 18.72 -38.22
N THR A 35 20.80 18.92 -38.36
CA THR A 35 21.52 18.74 -39.62
C THR A 35 21.78 17.25 -39.86
N LEU A 36 22.04 16.86 -41.11
CA LEU A 36 22.20 15.45 -41.49
C LEU A 36 23.30 14.71 -40.68
N ASP A 37 24.34 15.43 -40.25
CA ASP A 37 25.48 14.88 -39.50
C ASP A 37 25.22 14.79 -37.98
N GLU A 38 24.41 15.69 -37.41
CA GLU A 38 24.12 15.75 -35.97
C GLU A 38 22.84 14.99 -35.57
N HIS A 39 22.07 14.55 -36.57
CA HIS A 39 20.78 13.87 -36.37
C HIS A 39 20.87 12.67 -35.43
N THR A 40 21.95 11.88 -35.51
CA THR A 40 22.12 10.70 -34.64
C THR A 40 22.43 11.10 -33.19
N GLU A 41 23.23 12.15 -32.98
CA GLU A 41 23.58 12.61 -31.62
C GLU A 41 22.36 13.22 -30.92
N LEU A 42 21.64 14.10 -31.62
CA LEU A 42 20.45 14.76 -31.07
C LEU A 42 19.31 13.77 -30.84
N ALA A 43 19.13 12.78 -31.73
CA ALA A 43 18.18 11.69 -31.52
C ALA A 43 18.46 10.89 -30.24
N ASN A 44 19.73 10.54 -30.00
CA ASN A 44 20.11 9.81 -28.79
C ASN A 44 19.86 10.65 -27.52
N LYS A 45 20.09 11.97 -27.55
CA LYS A 45 19.77 12.85 -26.42
C LYS A 45 18.27 12.82 -26.09
N VAL A 46 17.41 12.91 -27.11
CA VAL A 46 15.95 12.80 -26.96
C VAL A 46 15.54 11.44 -26.39
N GLU A 47 16.16 10.35 -26.87
CA GLU A 47 15.90 9.01 -26.34
C GLU A 47 16.30 8.91 -24.86
N ASP A 48 17.50 9.37 -24.51
CA ASP A 48 18.05 9.30 -23.15
C ASP A 48 17.20 10.13 -22.17
N SER A 49 16.92 11.39 -22.48
CA SER A 49 16.13 12.26 -21.59
C SER A 49 14.66 11.83 -21.49
N GLY A 50 14.08 11.34 -22.59
CA GLY A 50 12.74 10.74 -22.57
C GLY A 50 12.70 9.50 -21.67
N ASN A 51 13.66 8.60 -21.82
CA ASN A 51 13.77 7.40 -21.00
C ASN A 51 13.92 7.72 -19.52
N GLU A 52 14.73 8.70 -19.15
CA GLU A 52 14.89 9.11 -17.75
C GLU A 52 13.59 9.66 -17.15
N LEU A 53 12.90 10.55 -17.86
CA LEU A 53 11.62 11.12 -17.43
C LEU A 53 10.56 10.04 -17.20
N PHE A 54 10.34 9.17 -18.20
CA PHE A 54 9.31 8.14 -18.11
C PHE A 54 9.69 7.01 -17.15
N HIS A 55 10.99 6.76 -16.94
CA HIS A 55 11.47 5.83 -15.92
C HIS A 55 11.15 6.34 -14.51
N GLU A 56 11.39 7.62 -14.21
CA GLU A 56 11.09 8.21 -12.89
C GLU A 56 9.57 8.13 -12.60
N LEU A 57 8.74 8.42 -13.60
CA LEU A 57 7.28 8.28 -13.49
C LEU A 57 6.86 6.81 -13.25
N GLU A 58 7.41 5.86 -14.02
CA GLU A 58 7.07 4.44 -13.89
C GLU A 58 7.51 3.86 -12.54
N VAL A 59 8.72 4.19 -12.07
CA VAL A 59 9.22 3.74 -10.76
C VAL A 59 8.41 4.35 -9.62
N SER A 60 8.05 5.63 -9.72
CA SER A 60 7.21 6.30 -8.71
C SER A 60 5.80 5.72 -8.67
N ALA A 61 5.20 5.46 -9.83
CA ALA A 61 3.92 4.76 -9.94
C ALA A 61 3.98 3.37 -9.29
N ALA A 62 5.03 2.60 -9.55
CA ALA A 62 5.22 1.27 -8.96
C ALA A 62 5.35 1.33 -7.43
N LYS A 63 6.07 2.32 -6.89
CA LYS A 63 6.17 2.54 -5.43
C LYS A 63 4.80 2.84 -4.81
N CYS A 64 4.01 3.71 -5.44
CA CYS A 64 2.69 4.09 -4.94
C CYS A 64 1.68 2.94 -5.00
N LEU A 65 1.68 2.14 -6.07
CA LEU A 65 0.77 0.98 -6.21
C LEU A 65 1.01 -0.12 -5.15
N ASN A 66 2.24 -0.24 -4.65
CA ASN A 66 2.58 -1.21 -3.61
C ASN A 66 2.19 -0.74 -2.19
N ASN A 67 1.83 0.53 -2.02
CA ASN A 67 1.47 1.08 -0.72
C ASN A 67 -0.02 0.84 -0.45
N GLN A 68 -0.35 0.16 0.66
CA GLN A 68 -1.72 -0.31 0.94
C GLN A 68 -2.73 0.80 1.32
N SER A 69 -2.28 2.04 1.48
CA SER A 69 -3.14 3.18 1.80
C SER A 69 -3.18 4.15 0.63
N VAL A 70 -4.39 4.51 0.19
CA VAL A 70 -4.61 5.68 -0.66
C VAL A 70 -4.02 6.88 0.08
N SER A 71 -2.95 7.44 -0.49
CA SER A 71 -2.20 8.57 0.06
C SER A 71 -2.30 9.73 -0.92
N TYR A 72 -2.28 10.95 -0.42
CA TYR A 72 -2.16 12.17 -1.22
C TYR A 72 -1.00 12.05 -2.25
N ALA A 73 0.12 11.45 -1.85
CA ALA A 73 1.23 11.19 -2.75
C ALA A 73 0.87 10.29 -3.94
N SER A 74 0.01 9.28 -3.74
CA SER A 74 -0.44 8.40 -4.81
C SER A 74 -1.40 9.10 -5.76
N GLU A 75 -2.27 9.97 -5.25
CA GLU A 75 -3.14 10.81 -6.08
C GLU A 75 -2.31 11.77 -6.96
N THR A 76 -1.33 12.46 -6.37
CA THR A 76 -0.42 13.33 -7.13
C THR A 76 0.39 12.54 -8.17
N VAL A 77 0.95 11.38 -7.84
CA VAL A 77 1.65 10.55 -8.84
C VAL A 77 0.69 10.11 -9.95
N ALA A 78 -0.58 9.82 -9.64
CA ALA A 78 -1.58 9.51 -10.65
C ALA A 78 -1.88 10.71 -11.57
N GLU A 79 -1.99 11.93 -11.02
CA GLU A 79 -2.13 13.18 -11.79
C GLU A 79 -0.98 13.36 -12.77
N TYR A 80 0.27 13.16 -12.32
CA TYR A 80 1.43 13.24 -13.19
C TYR A 80 1.42 12.13 -14.26
N CYS A 81 1.09 10.88 -13.90
CA CYS A 81 0.94 9.81 -14.88
C CYS A 81 -0.10 10.18 -15.95
N HIS A 82 -1.23 10.74 -15.54
CA HIS A 82 -2.29 11.19 -16.44
C HIS A 82 -1.83 12.36 -17.33
N SER A 83 -1.15 13.36 -16.76
CA SER A 83 -0.68 14.54 -17.48
C SER A 83 0.41 14.23 -18.51
N PHE A 84 1.27 13.25 -18.24
CA PHE A 84 2.40 12.90 -19.10
C PHE A 84 2.10 11.75 -20.05
N ILE A 85 0.89 11.17 -20.01
CA ILE A 85 0.57 10.01 -20.83
C ILE A 85 0.55 10.34 -22.32
N ASP A 86 0.04 11.51 -22.68
CA ASP A 86 0.03 11.97 -24.08
C ASP A 86 1.46 12.29 -24.52
N THR A 87 2.26 12.96 -23.67
CA THR A 87 3.70 13.19 -23.93
C THR A 87 4.48 11.88 -24.16
N LEU A 88 4.16 10.81 -23.42
CA LEU A 88 4.76 9.49 -23.61
C LEU A 88 4.39 8.88 -24.98
N LEU A 89 3.15 9.06 -25.40
CA LEU A 89 2.68 8.57 -26.70
C LEU A 89 3.33 9.36 -27.84
N ASP A 90 3.41 10.68 -27.72
CA ASP A 90 4.10 11.56 -28.66
C ASP A 90 5.60 11.21 -28.74
N HIS A 91 6.23 10.86 -27.61
CA HIS A 91 7.61 10.38 -27.59
C HIS A 91 7.76 9.06 -28.37
N CYS A 92 6.86 8.09 -28.16
CA CYS A 92 6.92 6.83 -28.89
C CYS A 92 6.74 7.02 -30.40
N GLU A 93 5.90 7.96 -30.82
CA GLU A 93 5.71 8.32 -32.22
C GLU A 93 6.98 8.99 -32.78
N LEU A 94 7.54 9.96 -32.06
CA LEU A 94 8.80 10.62 -32.43
C LEU A 94 9.95 9.62 -32.59
N MET A 95 10.07 8.63 -31.69
CA MET A 95 11.13 7.62 -31.80
C MET A 95 10.97 6.73 -33.04
N ARG A 96 9.73 6.44 -33.48
CA ARG A 96 9.49 5.71 -34.74
C ARG A 96 9.93 6.51 -35.94
N ASP A 97 9.64 7.80 -35.93
CA ASP A 97 10.06 8.73 -36.99
C ASP A 97 11.59 8.84 -37.05
N ILE A 98 12.23 9.03 -35.90
CA ILE A 98 13.70 9.10 -35.75
C ILE A 98 14.39 7.86 -36.34
N TYR A 99 13.93 6.66 -35.97
CA TYR A 99 14.57 5.40 -36.38
C TYR A 99 14.03 4.84 -37.69
N CYS A 100 13.00 5.47 -38.29
CA CYS A 100 12.28 4.96 -39.46
C CYS A 100 11.81 3.51 -39.27
N ASP A 101 11.41 3.18 -38.03
CA ASP A 101 11.01 1.83 -37.63
C ASP A 101 9.61 1.86 -37.01
N ASP A 102 8.60 1.62 -37.86
CA ASP A 102 7.19 1.49 -37.45
C ASP A 102 6.94 0.33 -36.46
N SER A 103 7.91 -0.57 -36.29
CA SER A 103 7.85 -1.67 -35.33
C SER A 103 8.43 -1.31 -33.96
N TYR A 104 9.08 -0.14 -33.83
CA TYR A 104 9.57 0.35 -32.55
C TYR A 104 8.41 0.42 -31.56
N SER A 105 8.54 -0.38 -30.50
CA SER A 105 7.62 -0.40 -29.38
C SER A 105 8.42 -0.64 -28.12
N PRO A 106 8.12 0.09 -27.03
CA PRO A 106 8.59 -0.25 -25.71
C PRO A 106 8.30 -1.71 -25.36
N SER A 107 9.06 -2.25 -24.40
CA SER A 107 8.90 -3.64 -23.96
C SER A 107 7.44 -3.95 -23.58
N LYS A 108 7.02 -5.23 -23.67
CA LYS A 108 5.63 -5.64 -23.41
C LYS A 108 5.09 -5.21 -22.04
N THR A 109 5.95 -4.99 -21.06
CA THR A 109 5.56 -4.57 -19.70
C THR A 109 5.95 -3.13 -19.38
N ALA A 110 6.46 -2.38 -20.34
CA ALA A 110 6.81 -0.97 -20.16
C ALA A 110 5.59 -0.16 -19.74
N TYR A 111 5.82 0.80 -18.85
CA TYR A 111 4.81 1.76 -18.36
C TYR A 111 3.58 1.12 -17.71
N SER A 112 3.67 -0.16 -17.33
CA SER A 112 2.52 -0.89 -16.79
C SER A 112 2.05 -0.34 -15.44
N SER A 113 2.93 0.29 -14.68
CA SER A 113 2.60 0.91 -13.40
C SER A 113 1.88 2.23 -13.61
N MET A 114 2.35 3.09 -14.52
CA MET A 114 1.64 4.31 -14.92
C MET A 114 0.22 4.00 -15.41
N GLN A 115 0.08 2.98 -16.27
CA GLN A 115 -1.23 2.53 -16.77
C GLN A 115 -2.16 2.07 -15.65
N ARG A 116 -1.63 1.35 -14.65
CA ARG A 116 -2.41 0.92 -13.47
C ARG A 116 -2.80 2.09 -12.57
N MET A 117 -1.94 3.10 -12.42
CA MET A 117 -2.27 4.33 -11.70
C MET A 117 -3.45 5.03 -12.38
N ILE A 118 -3.38 5.24 -13.69
CA ILE A 118 -4.47 5.86 -14.47
C ILE A 118 -5.77 5.05 -14.32
N LYS A 119 -5.71 3.73 -14.49
CA LYS A 119 -6.89 2.87 -14.33
C LYS A 119 -7.51 2.93 -12.93
N THR A 120 -6.70 3.13 -11.89
CA THR A 120 -7.15 3.15 -10.50
C THR A 120 -7.77 4.50 -10.12
N TYR A 121 -7.15 5.61 -10.54
CA TYR A 121 -7.54 6.96 -10.12
C TYR A 121 -8.44 7.68 -11.14
N TYR A 122 -8.38 7.31 -12.43
CA TYR A 122 -9.15 7.92 -13.53
C TYR A 122 -10.00 6.86 -14.27
N PRO A 123 -10.97 6.21 -13.60
CA PRO A 123 -11.74 5.11 -14.18
C PRO A 123 -12.65 5.53 -15.35
N ASN A 124 -12.96 6.82 -15.48
CA ASN A 124 -13.77 7.33 -16.59
C ASN A 124 -12.93 7.57 -17.86
N ASP A 125 -11.64 7.88 -17.70
CA ASP A 125 -10.79 8.34 -18.80
C ASP A 125 -9.88 7.22 -19.33
N PHE A 126 -9.61 6.18 -18.53
CA PHE A 126 -8.62 5.16 -18.89
C PHE A 126 -8.96 4.40 -20.18
N GLU A 127 -10.24 4.17 -20.52
CA GLU A 127 -10.58 3.48 -21.77
C GLU A 127 -10.23 4.35 -22.99
N CYS A 128 -10.47 5.68 -22.92
CA CYS A 128 -10.06 6.60 -23.97
C CYS A 128 -8.54 6.59 -24.15
N ILE A 129 -7.80 6.69 -23.05
CA ILE A 129 -6.33 6.63 -23.05
C ILE A 129 -5.84 5.28 -23.60
N ARG A 130 -6.45 4.17 -23.18
CA ARG A 130 -6.11 2.82 -23.65
C ARG A 130 -6.32 2.66 -25.17
N GLU A 131 -7.35 3.26 -25.74
CA GLU A 131 -7.54 3.24 -27.19
C GLU A 131 -6.44 4.02 -27.93
N LYS A 132 -5.94 5.15 -27.38
CA LYS A 132 -4.77 5.85 -27.94
C LYS A 132 -3.52 4.94 -27.98
N PHE A 133 -3.26 4.19 -26.90
CA PHE A 133 -2.16 3.21 -26.86
C PHE A 133 -2.29 2.15 -27.95
N LYS A 134 -3.50 1.61 -28.15
CA LYS A 134 -3.75 0.61 -29.21
C LYS A 134 -3.59 1.18 -30.61
N ALA A 135 -4.09 2.40 -30.84
CA ALA A 135 -3.96 3.09 -32.13
C ALA A 135 -2.47 3.24 -32.50
N LEU A 136 -1.65 3.61 -31.52
CA LEU A 136 -0.20 3.71 -31.67
C LEU A 136 0.53 2.37 -31.48
N LYS A 137 -0.15 1.23 -31.40
CA LYS A 137 0.47 -0.11 -31.19
C LYS A 137 1.45 -0.17 -29.99
N VAL A 138 1.25 0.66 -28.98
CA VAL A 138 2.01 0.66 -27.72
C VAL A 138 1.39 -0.35 -26.75
N THR A 139 2.18 -0.94 -25.85
CA THR A 139 1.68 -1.94 -24.90
C THR A 139 0.57 -1.41 -23.99
N THR A 140 -0.52 -2.16 -23.82
CA THR A 140 -1.62 -1.90 -22.87
C THR A 140 -1.59 -2.83 -21.66
N TYR A 141 -0.45 -3.48 -21.38
CA TYR A 141 -0.34 -4.55 -20.40
C TYR A 141 -0.84 -4.15 -19.00
N GLY A 142 -0.52 -2.94 -18.54
CA GLY A 142 -0.97 -2.44 -17.23
C GLY A 142 -2.47 -2.18 -17.16
N PHE A 143 -3.08 -1.74 -18.26
CA PHE A 143 -4.53 -1.59 -18.36
C PHE A 143 -5.26 -2.94 -18.38
N ASP A 144 -4.72 -3.93 -19.08
CA ASP A 144 -5.39 -5.21 -19.33
C ASP A 144 -5.18 -6.24 -18.20
N THR A 145 -4.06 -6.19 -17.48
CA THR A 145 -3.80 -7.14 -16.40
C THR A 145 -4.49 -6.76 -15.09
N LYS A 146 -5.31 -7.69 -14.57
CA LYS A 146 -5.77 -7.63 -13.17
C LYS A 146 -4.61 -8.01 -12.23
N PRO A 147 -4.37 -7.29 -11.13
CA PRO A 147 -3.27 -7.58 -10.22
C PRO A 147 -3.36 -9.01 -9.65
N LYS A 148 -2.31 -9.81 -9.82
CA LYS A 148 -2.25 -11.22 -9.35
C LYS A 148 -2.37 -11.36 -7.82
N VAL A 149 -2.04 -10.31 -7.08
CA VAL A 149 -1.97 -10.31 -5.60
C VAL A 149 -3.36 -10.46 -4.95
N GLU A 150 -4.42 -9.91 -5.57
CA GLU A 150 -5.78 -9.97 -5.00
C GLU A 150 -6.29 -11.41 -4.84
N LYS A 151 -6.06 -12.28 -5.83
CA LYS A 151 -6.58 -13.65 -5.79
C LYS A 151 -5.91 -14.50 -4.71
N MET A 152 -4.61 -14.31 -4.49
CA MET A 152 -3.85 -15.02 -3.46
C MET A 152 -4.23 -14.54 -2.05
N ARG A 153 -4.40 -13.22 -1.87
CA ARG A 153 -4.85 -12.64 -0.60
C ARG A 153 -6.27 -13.06 -0.24
N LEU A 154 -7.18 -13.10 -1.24
CA LEU A 154 -8.54 -13.57 -1.04
C LEU A 154 -8.58 -15.06 -0.66
N GLY A 155 -7.81 -15.91 -1.36
CA GLY A 155 -7.72 -17.33 -1.04
C GLY A 155 -7.19 -17.59 0.38
N LEU A 156 -6.14 -16.88 0.78
CA LEU A 156 -5.57 -16.97 2.13
C LEU A 156 -6.56 -16.50 3.21
N SER A 157 -7.29 -15.40 2.95
CA SER A 157 -8.30 -14.88 3.88
C SER A 157 -9.46 -15.86 4.10
N ILE A 158 -9.92 -16.51 3.02
CA ILE A 158 -11.00 -17.51 3.10
C ILE A 158 -10.53 -18.72 3.93
N ILE A 159 -9.32 -19.22 3.70
CA ILE A 159 -8.79 -20.36 4.47
C ILE A 159 -8.69 -20.01 5.96
N ILE A 160 -8.17 -18.83 6.31
CA ILE A 160 -8.03 -18.40 7.70
C ILE A 160 -9.40 -18.15 8.36
N SER A 161 -10.38 -17.64 7.60
CA SER A 161 -11.75 -17.45 8.09
C SER A 161 -12.43 -18.80 8.37
N ILE A 162 -12.23 -19.80 7.50
CA ILE A 162 -12.74 -21.16 7.71
C ILE A 162 -12.09 -21.81 8.94
N THR A 163 -10.77 -21.69 9.11
CA THR A 163 -10.09 -22.27 10.28
C THR A 163 -10.52 -21.61 11.59
N THR A 164 -10.72 -20.28 11.61
CA THR A 164 -11.24 -19.58 12.80
C THR A 164 -12.68 -19.98 13.13
N ILE A 165 -13.57 -20.07 12.13
CA ILE A 165 -14.96 -20.54 12.36
C ILE A 165 -14.95 -21.99 12.87
N SER A 166 -14.12 -22.86 12.30
CA SER A 166 -13.97 -24.24 12.77
C SER A 166 -13.47 -24.32 14.21
N MET A 167 -12.56 -23.43 14.62
CA MET A 167 -12.05 -23.36 15.98
C MET A 167 -13.14 -22.90 16.97
N VAL A 168 -13.95 -21.90 16.58
CA VAL A 168 -15.10 -21.44 17.39
C VAL A 168 -16.17 -22.53 17.53
N VAL A 169 -16.51 -23.23 16.44
CA VAL A 169 -17.46 -24.34 16.49
C VAL A 169 -16.94 -25.48 17.36
N LEU A 170 -15.65 -25.80 17.29
CA LEU A 170 -15.03 -26.78 18.18
C LEU A 170 -15.11 -26.33 19.65
N SER A 171 -14.88 -25.06 19.96
CA SER A 171 -15.07 -24.50 21.31
C SER A 171 -16.51 -24.59 21.80
N LEU A 172 -17.50 -24.41 20.91
CA LEU A 172 -18.93 -24.58 21.24
C LEU A 172 -19.31 -26.05 21.45
N MET A 173 -18.77 -26.97 20.64
CA MET A 173 -19.05 -28.41 20.71
C MET A 173 -18.39 -29.08 21.93
N LEU A 174 -17.25 -28.58 22.38
CA LEU A 174 -16.60 -29.01 23.64
C LEU A 174 -17.29 -28.45 24.89
N SER A 175 -18.32 -27.61 24.73
CA SER A 175 -18.96 -26.87 25.80
C SER A 175 -20.17 -27.56 26.44
N ASP A 176 -20.16 -28.89 26.57
CA ASP A 176 -21.06 -29.56 27.52
C ASP A 176 -20.74 -29.18 28.99
N LYS A 177 -19.58 -28.52 29.24
CA LYS A 177 -19.12 -28.03 30.57
C LYS A 177 -18.43 -26.65 30.55
N GLY A 178 -18.46 -25.93 29.43
CA GLY A 178 -17.72 -24.67 29.27
C GLY A 178 -18.40 -23.46 29.94
N SER A 179 -17.62 -22.59 30.58
CA SER A 179 -18.13 -21.36 31.17
C SER A 179 -18.47 -20.34 30.06
N ILE A 180 -19.64 -19.69 30.15
CA ILE A 180 -20.11 -18.66 29.20
C ILE A 180 -19.00 -17.61 28.88
N PRO A 181 -18.19 -17.13 29.84
CA PRO A 181 -17.12 -16.17 29.57
C PRO A 181 -16.01 -16.72 28.65
N PHE A 182 -15.73 -18.02 28.69
CA PHE A 182 -14.73 -18.65 27.83
C PHE A 182 -15.18 -18.66 26.37
N ILE A 183 -16.43 -19.02 26.10
CA ILE A 183 -17.01 -19.05 24.76
C ILE A 183 -17.02 -17.64 24.16
N LEU A 184 -17.50 -16.66 24.93
CA LEU A 184 -17.57 -15.27 24.50
C LEU A 184 -16.17 -14.69 24.27
N GLY A 185 -15.21 -15.00 25.14
CA GLY A 185 -13.82 -14.57 25.01
C GLY A 185 -13.14 -15.15 23.77
N SER A 186 -13.31 -16.44 23.51
CA SER A 186 -12.77 -17.11 22.33
C SER A 186 -13.36 -16.53 21.03
N PHE A 187 -14.67 -16.33 20.98
CA PHE A 187 -15.34 -15.71 19.84
C PHE A 187 -14.82 -14.30 19.55
N LEU A 188 -14.73 -13.44 20.58
CA LEU A 188 -14.20 -12.08 20.44
C LEU A 188 -12.73 -12.06 19.96
N LEU A 189 -11.91 -13.02 20.40
CA LEU A 189 -10.52 -13.13 19.97
C LEU A 189 -10.44 -13.51 18.48
N CYS A 190 -11.29 -14.43 18.03
CA CYS A 190 -11.40 -14.77 16.61
C CYS A 190 -11.88 -13.59 15.77
N VAL A 191 -12.88 -12.84 16.22
CA VAL A 191 -13.36 -11.62 15.53
C VAL A 191 -12.25 -10.57 15.45
N ALA A 192 -11.54 -10.31 16.55
CA ALA A 192 -10.43 -9.38 16.58
C ALA A 192 -9.33 -9.82 15.58
N PHE A 193 -8.97 -11.10 15.59
CA PHE A 193 -7.98 -11.66 14.66
C PHE A 193 -8.41 -11.53 13.19
N ILE A 194 -9.65 -11.90 12.85
CA ILE A 194 -10.19 -11.73 11.48
C ILE A 194 -10.11 -10.27 11.06
N THR A 195 -10.47 -9.33 11.95
CA THR A 195 -10.47 -7.91 11.61
C THR A 195 -9.05 -7.39 11.32
N THR A 196 -8.01 -7.91 11.98
CA THR A 196 -6.62 -7.57 11.66
C THR A 196 -6.16 -8.00 10.26
N LEU A 197 -6.81 -9.00 9.65
CA LEU A 197 -6.48 -9.44 8.28
C LEU A 197 -7.03 -8.48 7.22
N TYR A 198 -8.18 -7.86 7.49
CA TYR A 198 -8.84 -6.93 6.58
C TYR A 198 -8.35 -5.48 6.79
N ILE A 199 -7.88 -5.13 7.98
CA ILE A 199 -7.39 -3.79 8.33
C ILE A 199 -5.90 -3.86 8.70
N PRO A 200 -4.99 -3.86 7.70
CA PRO A 200 -3.54 -3.99 7.94
C PRO A 200 -2.92 -2.77 8.64
N ASN A 201 -3.56 -1.59 8.55
CA ASN A 201 -3.14 -0.37 9.24
C ASN A 201 -4.34 0.28 9.93
N PRO A 202 -4.68 -0.10 11.17
CA PRO A 202 -5.79 0.52 11.88
C PRO A 202 -5.48 1.99 12.17
N THR A 203 -6.49 2.86 12.01
CA THR A 203 -6.39 4.26 12.45
C THR A 203 -6.18 4.33 13.97
N SER A 204 -5.72 5.47 14.50
CA SER A 204 -5.44 5.60 15.94
C SER A 204 -6.63 5.22 16.83
N SER A 205 -7.85 5.61 16.44
CA SER A 205 -9.07 5.24 17.18
C SER A 205 -9.43 3.76 17.04
N GLN A 206 -9.14 3.15 15.89
CA GLN A 206 -9.34 1.71 15.68
C GLN A 206 -8.37 0.88 16.51
N HIS A 207 -7.11 1.32 16.64
CA HIS A 207 -6.11 0.65 17.48
C HIS A 207 -6.56 0.60 18.95
N ASP A 208 -7.06 1.70 19.49
CA ASP A 208 -7.58 1.74 20.86
C ASP A 208 -8.81 0.84 21.04
N THR A 209 -9.68 0.80 20.03
CA THR A 209 -10.86 -0.07 20.02
C THR A 209 -10.46 -1.55 19.98
N PHE A 210 -9.54 -1.96 19.10
CA PHE A 210 -9.03 -3.33 19.03
C PHE A 210 -8.40 -3.78 20.33
N ARG A 211 -7.67 -2.87 20.98
CA ARG A 211 -7.05 -3.14 22.26
C ARG A 211 -8.07 -3.45 23.34
N ILE A 212 -9.15 -2.67 23.44
CA ILE A 212 -10.24 -2.92 24.39
C ILE A 212 -10.84 -4.31 24.15
N PHE A 213 -11.19 -4.63 22.91
CA PHE A 213 -11.77 -5.92 22.56
C PHE A 213 -10.81 -7.09 22.82
N LEU A 214 -9.52 -6.94 22.52
CA LEU A 214 -8.50 -7.95 22.79
C LEU A 214 -8.31 -8.21 24.30
N SER A 215 -8.32 -7.15 25.11
CA SER A 215 -8.21 -7.28 26.57
C SER A 215 -9.43 -8.00 27.16
N ILE A 216 -10.64 -7.69 26.69
CA ILE A 216 -11.88 -8.37 27.11
C ILE A 216 -11.87 -9.84 26.66
N ALA A 217 -11.49 -10.10 25.42
CA ALA A 217 -11.40 -11.44 24.87
C ALA A 217 -10.44 -12.34 25.66
N THR A 218 -9.23 -11.81 25.94
CA THR A 218 -8.20 -12.53 26.72
C THR A 218 -8.68 -12.82 28.14
N ALA A 219 -9.31 -11.83 28.79
CA ALA A 219 -9.87 -12.02 30.12
C ALA A 219 -10.95 -13.11 30.16
N GLY A 220 -11.82 -13.16 29.14
CA GLY A 220 -12.83 -14.20 28.98
C GLY A 220 -12.23 -15.61 28.85
N VAL A 221 -11.19 -15.77 28.04
CA VAL A 221 -10.49 -17.06 27.87
C VAL A 221 -9.81 -17.50 29.17
N ILE A 222 -9.17 -16.59 29.91
CA ILE A 222 -8.46 -16.96 31.15
C ILE A 222 -9.39 -17.42 32.28
N THR A 223 -10.68 -17.05 32.27
CA THR A 223 -11.64 -17.53 33.28
C THR A 223 -11.75 -19.06 33.38
N ALA A 224 -11.40 -19.79 32.32
CA ALA A 224 -11.44 -21.25 32.31
C ALA A 224 -10.25 -21.91 33.04
N PHE A 225 -9.19 -21.15 33.34
CA PHE A 225 -8.01 -21.67 34.02
C PHE A 225 -8.14 -21.47 35.54
N PRO A 226 -8.03 -22.54 36.35
CA PRO A 226 -8.05 -22.40 37.80
C PRO A 226 -6.74 -21.75 38.28
N GLY A 227 -6.84 -20.53 38.81
CA GLY A 227 -5.71 -19.79 39.39
C GLY A 227 -6.09 -18.36 39.79
N PHE A 228 -5.60 -17.89 40.93
CA PHE A 228 -5.80 -16.51 41.38
C PHE A 228 -4.63 -15.65 40.92
N ALA A 229 -4.78 -14.98 39.76
CA ALA A 229 -3.91 -13.87 39.41
C ALA A 229 -4.32 -12.65 40.23
N GLN A 230 -3.40 -12.07 41.00
CA GLN A 230 -3.62 -10.80 41.70
C GLN A 230 -2.72 -9.74 41.08
N PHE A 231 -3.32 -8.63 40.66
CA PHE A 231 -2.61 -7.48 40.14
C PHE A 231 -2.96 -6.25 40.97
N THR A 232 -1.94 -5.62 41.55
CA THR A 232 -2.08 -4.38 42.31
C THR A 232 -1.31 -3.30 41.59
N TYR A 233 -2.01 -2.24 41.17
CA TYR A 233 -1.41 -1.06 40.55
C TYR A 233 -1.62 0.16 41.44
N THR A 234 -0.55 0.91 41.70
CA THR A 234 -0.60 2.15 42.47
C THR A 234 -0.29 3.33 41.54
N ASN A 235 -1.22 4.26 41.41
CA ASN A 235 -1.02 5.48 40.62
C ASN A 235 -0.15 6.50 41.38
N HIS A 236 0.45 7.45 40.67
CA HIS A 236 1.27 8.54 41.22
C HIS A 236 0.53 9.40 42.28
N TYR A 237 -0.80 9.45 42.21
CA TYR A 237 -1.66 10.14 43.18
C TYR A 237 -2.05 9.29 44.42
N GLY A 238 -1.46 8.11 44.62
CA GLY A 238 -1.66 7.28 45.82
C GLY A 238 -2.86 6.33 45.79
N TYR A 239 -3.64 6.29 44.70
CA TYR A 239 -4.74 5.33 44.55
C TYR A 239 -4.23 3.93 44.21
N THR A 240 -4.67 2.93 44.99
CA THR A 240 -4.35 1.51 44.79
C THR A 240 -5.54 0.77 44.16
N LEU A 241 -5.32 0.22 42.97
CA LEU A 241 -6.27 -0.65 42.27
C LEU A 241 -5.81 -2.09 42.40
N THR A 242 -6.57 -2.89 43.16
CA THR A 242 -6.33 -4.33 43.32
C THR A 242 -7.38 -5.09 42.52
N ALA A 243 -6.94 -5.89 41.55
CA ALA A 243 -7.79 -6.77 40.77
C ALA A 243 -7.35 -8.22 40.94
N THR A 244 -8.32 -9.15 40.89
CA THR A 244 -8.09 -10.59 41.02
C THR A 244 -8.71 -11.36 39.86
N GLY A 245 -8.19 -12.56 39.59
CA GLY A 245 -8.70 -13.46 38.55
C GLY A 245 -8.63 -12.86 37.15
N SER A 246 -9.71 -12.99 36.37
CA SER A 246 -9.79 -12.47 34.99
C SER A 246 -9.73 -10.94 34.90
N LEU A 247 -10.17 -10.23 35.95
CA LEU A 247 -10.07 -8.77 36.00
C LEU A 247 -8.61 -8.30 36.09
N ALA A 248 -7.75 -9.05 36.78
CA ALA A 248 -6.31 -8.77 36.84
C ALA A 248 -5.67 -8.88 35.45
N ILE A 249 -6.02 -9.94 34.70
CA ILE A 249 -5.51 -10.19 33.36
C ILE A 249 -6.00 -9.13 32.36
N PHE A 250 -7.27 -8.73 32.45
CA PHE A 250 -7.80 -7.62 31.66
C PHE A 250 -6.91 -6.38 31.84
N LEU A 251 -6.65 -5.97 33.08
CA LEU A 251 -5.84 -4.78 33.36
C LEU A 251 -4.39 -4.92 32.87
N VAL A 252 -3.79 -6.10 33.03
CA VAL A 252 -2.42 -6.37 32.55
C VAL A 252 -2.35 -6.18 31.03
N VAL A 253 -3.25 -6.80 30.26
CA VAL A 253 -3.29 -6.65 28.79
C VAL A 253 -3.70 -5.23 28.38
N PHE A 254 -4.63 -4.62 29.11
CA PHE A 254 -5.12 -3.26 28.87
C PHE A 254 -4.11 -2.17 29.27
N PHE A 255 -3.10 -2.46 30.08
CA PHE A 255 -2.04 -1.49 30.42
C PHE A 255 -0.71 -1.78 29.72
N LEU A 256 -0.40 -3.03 29.37
CA LEU A 256 0.73 -3.38 28.51
C LEU A 256 0.44 -2.93 27.06
N ASN A 257 0.71 -1.65 26.77
CA ASN A 257 0.75 -1.13 25.40
C ASN A 257 2.22 -1.05 24.94
N PRO A 258 2.70 -1.91 24.03
CA PRO A 258 4.02 -1.70 23.44
C PRO A 258 4.10 -0.38 22.65
N ALA A 259 2.96 0.13 22.16
CA ALA A 259 2.91 1.37 21.37
C ALA A 259 3.29 2.63 22.18
N LYS A 260 2.78 2.77 23.42
CA LYS A 260 3.13 3.91 24.29
C LYS A 260 4.56 3.85 24.81
N LEU A 261 5.07 2.64 25.08
CA LEU A 261 6.47 2.44 25.45
C LEU A 261 7.42 2.80 24.31
N ARG A 262 7.03 2.55 23.06
CA ARG A 262 7.80 2.93 21.87
C ARG A 262 7.78 4.43 21.60
N GLU A 263 6.62 5.09 21.74
CA GLU A 263 6.52 6.57 21.63
C GLU A 263 7.33 7.29 22.72
N LEU A 264 7.33 6.76 23.95
CA LEU A 264 8.15 7.27 25.05
C LEU A 264 9.65 6.97 24.88
N ALA A 265 10.01 5.85 24.25
CA ALA A 265 11.40 5.53 23.93
C ALA A 265 11.95 6.38 22.77
N ASP A 266 11.11 6.70 21.78
CA ASP A 266 11.48 7.56 20.64
C ASP A 266 11.54 9.05 21.03
N LYS A 267 10.78 9.50 22.04
CA LYS A 267 10.89 10.87 22.61
C LYS A 267 12.11 11.10 23.50
N ASN A 268 12.77 10.03 23.96
CA ASN A 268 13.93 10.09 24.87
C ASN A 268 15.26 9.74 24.15
N LYS A 269 15.26 9.77 22.81
CA LYS A 269 16.45 9.78 21.95
C LYS A 269 16.55 11.11 21.23
#